data_AF-A0A964X0T7-F1
#
_entry.id   AF-A0A964X0T7-F1
#
_cell.length_a   1.000
_cell.length_b   1.000
_cell.length_c   1.000
_cell.angle_alpha   90.00
_cell.angle_beta   90.00
_cell.angle_gamma   90.00
#
_symmetry.space_group_name_H-M   'P 1'
#
loop_
_entity.id
_entity.type
_entity.pdbx_description
1 polymer ?
#
loop_
_entity_poly.entity_id
_entity_poly.type
_entity_poly.pdbx_seq_one_letter_code
_entity_poly.pdbx_strand_id
1 'polypeptide(L)' 'MTPIDHHNSTPAKHPRQPSYRLTFEDAVEVWRLHWTGWLHSRIAARFDVNQGRISEVLTGKRYPGSEEAARKAA' A
#
# COMPACT_ATOMS: atom_id res chain seq x y z
N MET A 1 -0.57 36.94 33.77
CA MET A 1 -1.75 36.12 33.42
C MET A 1 -2.27 36.62 32.08
N THR A 2 -1.64 36.20 30.98
CA THR A 2 -2.06 36.55 29.63
C THR A 2 -2.94 35.42 29.09
N PRO A 3 -4.12 35.71 28.53
CA PRO A 3 -4.95 34.68 27.92
C PRO A 3 -4.23 34.10 26.70
N ILE A 4 -4.09 32.78 26.67
CA ILE A 4 -3.59 32.05 25.51
C ILE A 4 -4.77 31.93 24.56
N ASP A 5 -4.98 32.95 23.74
CA ASP A 5 -5.95 32.95 22.65
C ASP A 5 -5.59 31.81 21.68
N HIS A 6 -6.32 30.71 21.79
CA HIS A 6 -6.23 29.59 20.86
C HIS A 6 -6.79 30.02 19.50
N HIS A 7 -5.95 30.65 18.68
CA HIS A 7 -6.17 30.73 17.24
C HIS A 7 -6.12 29.30 16.69
N ASN A 8 -7.30 28.73 16.44
CA ASN A 8 -7.47 27.41 15.83
C ASN A 8 -6.92 27.44 14.40
N SER A 9 -5.65 27.08 14.26
CA SER A 9 -4.96 26.93 12.97
C SER A 9 -5.61 25.78 12.21
N THR A 10 -6.02 26.07 10.97
CA THR A 10 -6.56 25.14 9.99
C THR A 10 -5.77 23.82 9.97
N PRO A 11 -6.40 22.62 9.99
CA PRO A 11 -5.64 21.38 9.91
C PRO A 11 -5.04 21.28 8.51
N ALA A 12 -3.73 21.46 8.42
CA ALA A 12 -2.97 21.24 7.20
C ALA A 12 -3.24 19.82 6.69
N LYS A 13 -3.63 19.72 5.42
CA LYS A 13 -3.88 18.50 4.65
C LYS A 13 -2.71 17.52 4.88
N HIS A 14 -2.91 16.47 5.67
CA HIS A 14 -1.84 15.53 5.99
C HIS A 14 -1.30 14.86 4.71
N PRO A 15 0.02 14.91 4.43
CA PRO A 15 0.63 14.32 3.24
C PRO A 15 0.70 12.78 3.27
N ARG A 16 -0.07 12.11 4.15
CA ARG A 16 -0.08 10.65 4.32
C ARG A 16 -0.99 9.92 3.34
N GLN A 17 -1.39 10.55 2.24
CA GLN A 17 -2.13 9.84 1.19
C GLN A 17 -1.14 9.25 0.21
N PRO A 18 -1.02 7.91 0.11
CA PRO A 18 -0.23 7.29 -0.94
C PRO A 18 -0.86 7.69 -2.27
N SER A 19 -0.12 8.48 -3.06
CA SER A 19 -0.54 8.92 -4.39
C SER A 19 -0.53 7.75 -5.38
N TYR A 20 0.25 6.72 -5.10
CA TYR A 20 0.36 5.54 -5.95
C TYR A 20 -0.85 4.60 -5.79
N ARG A 21 -1.47 4.29 -6.94
CA ARG A 21 -2.51 3.28 -7.07
C ARG A 21 -1.87 2.03 -7.67
N LEU A 22 -1.76 0.97 -6.86
CA LEU A 22 -1.38 -0.37 -7.33
C LEU A 22 -2.19 -0.72 -8.57
N THR A 23 -1.54 -1.23 -9.61
CA THR A 23 -2.17 -1.79 -10.80
C THR A 23 -2.30 -3.32 -10.68
N PHE A 24 -2.93 -3.96 -11.67
CA PHE A 24 -2.98 -5.42 -11.73
C PHE A 24 -1.58 -6.02 -11.92
N GLU A 25 -0.73 -5.40 -12.73
CA GLU A 25 0.65 -5.84 -12.95
C GLU A 25 1.49 -5.73 -11.67
N ASP A 26 1.30 -4.66 -10.89
CA ASP A 26 1.94 -4.56 -9.59
C ASP A 26 1.47 -5.65 -8.64
N ALA A 27 0.18 -6.01 -8.68
CA ALA A 27 -0.36 -7.10 -7.86
C ALA A 27 0.28 -8.45 -8.22
N VAL A 28 0.51 -8.72 -9.52
CA VAL A 28 1.27 -9.90 -9.98
C VAL A 28 2.68 -9.90 -9.41
N GLU A 29 3.37 -8.75 -9.42
CA GLU A 29 4.72 -8.62 -8.88
C GLU A 29 4.75 -8.73 -7.34
N VAL A 30 3.72 -8.25 -6.64
CA VAL A 30 3.54 -8.44 -5.20
C VAL A 30 3.50 -9.93 -4.85
N TRP A 31 2.78 -10.75 -5.62
CA TRP A 31 2.74 -12.20 -5.43
C TRP A 31 4.11 -12.86 -5.63
N ARG A 32 4.84 -12.47 -6.67
CA ARG A 32 6.21 -12.97 -6.91
C ARG A 32 7.15 -12.64 -5.76
N LEU A 33 7.17 -11.38 -5.33
CA LEU A 33 8.01 -10.95 -4.21
C LEU A 33 7.65 -11.68 -2.93
N HIS A 34 6.35 -11.87 -2.68
CA HIS A 34 5.88 -12.63 -1.52
C HIS A 34 6.40 -14.08 -1.54
N TRP A 35 6.31 -14.78 -2.68
CA TRP A 35 6.82 -16.15 -2.81
C TRP A 35 8.34 -16.26 -2.72
N THR A 36 9.08 -15.21 -3.10
CA THR A 36 10.54 -15.15 -2.87
C THR A 36 10.92 -14.86 -1.42
N GLY A 37 9.95 -14.73 -0.51
CA GLY A 37 10.16 -14.55 0.94
C GLY A 37 10.25 -13.09 1.39
N TRP A 38 9.81 -12.13 0.57
CA TRP A 38 9.82 -10.72 0.99
C TRP A 38 8.74 -10.44 2.05
N LEU A 39 9.14 -9.66 3.05
CA LEU A 39 8.22 -9.17 4.09
C LEU A 39 7.24 -8.15 3.50
N HIS A 40 5.99 -8.17 3.96
CA HIS A 40 4.96 -7.24 3.49
C HIS A 40 5.36 -5.77 3.66
N SER A 41 6.14 -5.43 4.69
CA SER A 41 6.64 -4.06 4.92
C SER A 41 7.61 -3.63 3.83
N ARG A 42 8.50 -4.53 3.36
CA ARG A 42 9.43 -4.25 2.26
C ARG A 42 8.69 -4.12 0.92
N ILE A 43 7.70 -4.99 0.69
CA ILE A 43 6.85 -4.91 -0.50
C ILE A 43 6.07 -3.59 -0.50
N ALA A 44 5.45 -3.24 0.63
CA ALA A 44 4.71 -1.99 0.80
C ALA A 44 5.58 -0.75 0.50
N ALA A 45 6.81 -0.72 1.05
CA ALA A 45 7.76 0.36 0.78
C ALA A 45 8.20 0.41 -0.70
N ARG A 46 8.35 -0.74 -1.36
CA ARG A 46 8.72 -0.82 -2.78
C ARG A 46 7.66 -0.16 -3.69
N PHE A 47 6.38 -0.35 -3.37
CA PHE A 47 5.27 0.18 -4.16
C PHE A 47 4.70 1.50 -3.61
N ASP A 48 5.34 2.12 -2.62
CA ASP A 48 4.85 3.33 -1.93
C ASP A 48 3.38 3.19 -1.49
N VAL A 49 3.02 2.03 -0.92
CA VAL A 49 1.65 1.74 -0.47
C VAL A 49 1.61 1.32 0.98
N ASN A 50 0.42 1.40 1.57
CA ASN A 50 0.19 0.89 2.91
C ASN A 50 0.24 -0.64 2.92
N GLN A 51 0.78 -1.22 4.00
CA GLN A 51 0.88 -2.67 4.18
C GLN A 51 -0.49 -3.38 4.08
N GLY A 52 -1.57 -2.70 4.49
CA GLY A 52 -2.94 -3.19 4.31
C GLY A 52 -3.31 -3.44 2.85
N ARG A 53 -2.84 -2.60 1.91
CA ARG A 53 -3.08 -2.81 0.47
C ARG A 53 -2.37 -4.05 -0.05
N ILE A 54 -1.16 -4.32 0.42
CA ILE A 54 -0.45 -5.56 0.11
C ILE A 54 -1.24 -6.76 0.62
N SER A 55 -1.76 -6.68 1.86
CA SER A 55 -2.61 -7.74 2.41
C SER A 55 -3.89 -7.96 1.61
N GLU A 56 -4.53 -6.91 1.09
CA GLU A 56 -5.72 -7.06 0.24
C GLU A 56 -5.40 -7.77 -1.08
N VAL A 57 -4.22 -7.53 -1.66
CA VAL A 57 -3.75 -8.23 -2.86
C VAL A 57 -3.48 -9.71 -2.55
N LEU A 58 -2.73 -9.99 -1.49
CA LEU A 58 -2.37 -11.35 -1.09
C LEU A 58 -3.56 -12.18 -0.55
N THR A 59 -4.66 -11.52 -0.20
CA THR A 59 -5.91 -12.21 0.17
C THR A 59 -6.89 -12.31 -1.00
N GLY A 60 -6.51 -11.82 -2.19
CA GLY A 60 -7.35 -11.81 -3.39
C GLY A 60 -8.55 -10.86 -3.32
N LYS A 61 -8.70 -10.07 -2.24
CA LYS A 61 -9.76 -9.05 -2.11
C LYS A 61 -9.57 -7.92 -3.12
N ARG A 62 -8.31 -7.62 -3.46
CA ARG A 62 -7.93 -6.63 -4.45
C ARG A 62 -7.18 -7.32 -5.58
N TYR A 63 -7.57 -7.05 -6.82
CA TYR A 63 -7.02 -7.69 -8.02
C TYR A 63 -7.12 -9.23 -7.99
N PRO A 64 -8.36 -9.78 -7.93
CA PRO A 64 -8.56 -11.23 -8.04
C PRO A 64 -7.95 -11.76 -9.36
N GLY A 65 -7.34 -12.95 -9.31
CA GLY A 65 -6.63 -13.55 -10.44
C GLY A 65 -5.18 -13.08 -10.63
N SER A 66 -4.72 -12.08 -9.87
CA SER A 66 -3.30 -11.66 -9.90
C SER A 66 -2.36 -12.77 -9.41
N GLU A 67 -2.80 -13.62 -8.47
CA GLU A 67 -2.06 -14.79 -8.01
C GLU A 67 -1.86 -15.81 -9.14
N GLU A 68 -2.95 -16.16 -9.84
CA GLU A 68 -2.91 -17.11 -10.96
C GLU A 68 -2.05 -16.58 -12.10
N ALA A 69 -2.15 -15.28 -12.40
CA ALA A 69 -1.31 -14.62 -13.39
C ALA A 69 0.19 -14.66 -12.99
N ALA A 70 0.51 -14.42 -11.72
CA ALA A 70 1.87 -14.56 -11.20
C ALA A 70 2.40 -15.99 -11.34
N ARG A 71 1.55 -16.99 -11.09
CA ARG A 71 1.90 -18.40 -11.20
C ARG A 71 2.11 -18.89 -12.63
N LYS A 72 1.34 -18.35 -13.60
CA LYS A 72 1.49 -18.69 -15.03
C LYS A 72 2.74 -18.09 -15.68
N ALA A 73 3.27 -17.03 -15.10
CA ALA A 73 4.41 -16.29 -15.62
C ALA A 73 5.75 -16.68 -14.97
N ALA A 74 5.79 -17.80 -14.24
CA ALA A 74 6.97 -18.41 -13.61
C ALA A 74 7.26 -19.77 -14.27
#